data_AF-A0A2D5Y4B0-F1
#
_entry.id   AF-A0A2D5Y4B0-F1
#
_cell.length_a   1.000
_cell.length_b   1.000
_cell.length_c   1.000
_cell.angle_alpha   90.00
_cell.angle_beta   90.00
_cell.angle_gamma   90.00
#
_symmetry.space_group_name_H-M   'P 1'
#
loop_
_entity.id
_entity.type
_entity.pdbx_description
1 polymer ?
#
loop_
_entity_poly.entity_id
_entity_poly.type
_entity_poly.pdbx_seq_one_letter_code
_entity_poly.pdbx_strand_id
1 'polypeptide(L)'
;MQKRQEDLNKAIGLLKLLSHPVRLSILCNLVHNGEMSVGEIVEAEGGAAGRSQISQFLAKMRAEGLVKTRKEAQSVYYTIKSPHARKVVQSLYDIYCS
;
A
#
# COMPACT_ATOMS: atom_id res chain seq x y z
N MET A 1 18.07 24.86 3.09
CA MET A 1 17.89 24.36 1.69
C MET A 1 17.95 22.83 1.61
N GLN A 2 18.92 22.18 2.27
CA GLN A 2 19.11 20.71 2.23
C GLN A 2 17.91 19.88 2.69
N LYS A 3 17.28 20.23 3.83
CA LYS A 3 16.09 19.54 4.36
C LYS A 3 14.89 19.51 3.39
N ARG A 4 14.66 20.61 2.66
CA ARG A 4 13.56 20.68 1.67
C ARG A 4 13.77 19.71 0.52
N GLN A 5 15.01 19.58 0.05
CA GLN A 5 15.33 18.65 -1.04
C GLN A 5 15.19 17.19 -0.59
N GLU A 6 15.60 16.87 0.64
CA GLU A 6 15.41 15.54 1.22
C GLU A 6 13.93 15.18 1.35
N ASP A 7 13.10 16.11 1.83
CA ASP A 7 11.66 15.90 1.95
C ASP A 7 10.99 15.71 0.56
N LEU A 8 11.42 16.46 -0.45
CA LEU A 8 10.99 16.24 -1.84
C LEU A 8 11.41 14.87 -2.38
N ASN A 9 12.63 14.43 -2.08
CA ASN A 9 13.10 13.10 -2.50
C ASN A 9 12.27 11.98 -1.86
N LYS A 10 11.92 12.11 -0.57
CA LYS A 10 11.02 11.17 0.12
C LYS A 10 9.62 11.17 -0.50
N ALA A 11 9.07 12.35 -0.81
CA ALA A 11 7.76 12.47 -1.45
C ALA A 11 7.77 11.80 -2.84
N ILE A 12 8.79 12.05 -3.66
CA ILE A 12 8.95 11.39 -4.96
C ILE A 12 9.11 9.87 -4.81
N GLY A 13 9.83 9.40 -3.79
CA GLY A 13 9.93 7.97 -3.48
C GLY A 13 8.57 7.34 -3.23
N LEU A 14 7.73 7.97 -2.39
CA LEU A 14 6.35 7.54 -2.16
C LEU A 14 5.53 7.55 -3.46
N LEU A 15 5.57 8.62 -4.23
CA LEU A 15 4.79 8.74 -5.47
C LEU A 15 5.17 7.66 -6.50
N LYS A 16 6.47 7.34 -6.65
CA LYS A 16 6.95 6.24 -7.50
C LYS A 16 6.46 4.87 -7.01
N LEU A 17 6.24 4.72 -5.70
CA LEU A 17 5.66 3.51 -5.13
C LEU A 17 4.15 3.40 -5.44
N LEU A 18 3.45 4.53 -5.44
CA LEU A 18 2.01 4.64 -5.72
C LEU A 18 1.67 4.61 -7.23
N SER A 19 2.59 4.99 -8.12
CA SER A 19 2.36 5.14 -9.56
C SER A 19 2.30 3.79 -10.31
N HIS A 20 1.43 2.88 -9.86
CA HIS A 20 1.10 1.62 -10.54
C HIS A 20 -0.28 1.16 -10.09
N PRO A 21 -1.18 0.79 -11.03
CA PRO A 21 -2.59 0.51 -10.74
C PRO A 21 -2.79 -0.48 -9.59
N VAL A 22 -2.17 -1.65 -9.67
CA VAL A 22 -2.28 -2.70 -8.63
C VAL A 22 -1.71 -2.24 -7.29
N ARG A 23 -0.61 -1.46 -7.28
CA ARG A 23 0.00 -1.01 -6.01
C ARG A 23 -0.89 0.02 -5.32
N LEU A 24 -1.46 0.93 -6.10
CA LEU A 24 -2.40 1.93 -5.58
C LEU A 24 -3.67 1.24 -5.06
N SER A 25 -4.24 0.32 -5.83
CA SER A 25 -5.48 -0.37 -5.46
C SER A 25 -5.31 -1.27 -4.22
N ILE A 26 -4.19 -1.99 -4.06
CA ILE A 26 -3.82 -2.65 -2.79
C ILE A 26 -3.86 -1.66 -1.61
N LEU A 27 -3.25 -0.48 -1.77
CA LEU A 27 -3.18 0.50 -0.69
C LEU A 27 -4.55 1.14 -0.42
N CYS A 28 -5.37 1.40 -1.43
CA CYS A 28 -6.75 1.85 -1.28
C CYS A 28 -7.58 0.84 -0.48
N ASN A 29 -7.49 -0.44 -0.83
CA ASN A 29 -8.15 -1.53 -0.09
C ASN A 29 -7.68 -1.59 1.38
N LEU A 30 -6.39 -1.42 1.64
CA LEU A 30 -5.85 -1.36 3.01
C LEU A 30 -6.25 -0.09 3.77
N VAL A 31 -6.43 1.05 3.08
CA VAL A 31 -6.96 2.28 3.71
C VAL A 31 -8.41 2.06 4.14
N HIS A 32 -9.23 1.53 3.23
CA HIS A 32 -10.66 1.34 3.44
C HIS A 32 -10.97 0.28 4.50
N ASN A 33 -10.35 -0.90 4.40
CA ASN A 33 -10.63 -2.03 5.29
C ASN A 33 -9.75 -2.05 6.55
N GLY A 34 -8.69 -1.25 6.59
CA GLY A 34 -7.77 -1.14 7.73
C GLY A 34 -6.70 -2.23 7.78
N GLU A 35 -7.09 -3.50 7.77
CA GLU A 35 -6.18 -4.65 7.80
C GLU A 35 -6.70 -5.78 6.90
N MET A 36 -5.83 -6.36 6.07
CA MET A 36 -6.21 -7.44 5.14
C MET A 36 -5.07 -8.44 4.92
N SER A 37 -5.41 -9.70 4.73
CA SER A 37 -4.51 -10.76 4.27
C SER A 37 -4.29 -10.71 2.76
N VAL A 38 -3.28 -11.43 2.28
CA VAL A 38 -3.02 -11.54 0.82
C VAL A 38 -4.23 -12.11 0.08
N GLY A 39 -4.96 -13.06 0.67
CA GLY A 39 -6.15 -13.66 0.06
C GLY A 39 -7.25 -12.63 -0.13
N GLU A 40 -7.59 -11.90 0.93
CA GLU A 40 -8.60 -10.84 0.90
C GLU A 40 -8.25 -9.73 -0.09
N ILE A 41 -6.96 -9.36 -0.21
CA ILE A 41 -6.50 -8.37 -1.19
C ILE A 41 -6.67 -8.87 -2.63
N VAL A 42 -6.36 -10.14 -2.89
CA VAL A 42 -6.55 -10.75 -4.23
C VAL A 42 -8.02 -10.75 -4.62
N GLU A 43 -8.91 -11.07 -3.69
CA GLU A 43 -10.36 -11.06 -3.90
C GLU A 43 -10.87 -9.63 -4.16
N ALA A 44 -10.44 -8.66 -3.35
CA ALA A 44 -10.83 -7.25 -3.49
C ALA A 44 -10.33 -6.59 -4.79
N GLU A 45 -9.18 -7.05 -5.33
CA GLU A 45 -8.67 -6.61 -6.63
C GLU A 45 -9.51 -7.09 -7.83
N GLY A 46 -10.44 -8.04 -7.64
CA GLY A 46 -11.28 -8.54 -8.72
C GLY A 46 -10.53 -9.32 -9.80
N GLY A 47 -9.34 -9.85 -9.49
CA GLY A 47 -8.58 -10.75 -10.39
C GLY A 47 -7.65 -10.07 -11.40
N ALA A 48 -7.51 -8.73 -11.37
CA ALA A 48 -6.56 -8.02 -12.25
C ALA A 48 -5.09 -8.38 -11.97
N ALA A 49 -4.78 -8.79 -10.74
CA ALA A 49 -3.46 -9.24 -10.32
C ALA A 49 -3.55 -10.58 -9.57
N GLY A 50 -2.64 -11.51 -9.90
CA GLY A 50 -2.57 -12.80 -9.24
C GLY A 50 -1.89 -12.74 -7.86
N ARG A 51 -2.12 -13.75 -7.02
CA ARG A 51 -1.56 -13.87 -5.67
C ARG A 51 -0.03 -13.70 -5.60
N SER A 52 0.70 -14.25 -6.57
CA SER A 52 2.17 -14.12 -6.63
C SER A 52 2.60 -12.67 -6.81
N GLN A 53 1.97 -11.94 -7.74
CA GLN A 53 2.28 -10.55 -8.03
C GLN A 53 1.94 -9.64 -6.84
N ILE A 54 0.76 -9.83 -6.23
CA ILE A 54 0.35 -9.08 -5.04
C ILE A 54 1.32 -9.34 -3.89
N SER A 55 1.73 -10.60 -3.67
CA SER A 55 2.70 -10.96 -2.62
C SER A 55 4.05 -10.26 -2.83
N GLN A 56 4.54 -10.19 -4.08
CA GLN A 56 5.77 -9.49 -4.42
C GLN A 56 5.66 -7.98 -4.17
N PHE A 57 4.52 -7.36 -4.53
CA PHE A 57 4.28 -5.95 -4.26
C PHE A 57 4.21 -5.65 -2.76
N LEU A 58 3.51 -6.48 -1.99
CA LEU A 58 3.43 -6.35 -0.54
C LEU A 58 4.80 -6.54 0.13
N ALA A 59 5.62 -7.47 -0.35
CA ALA A 59 6.98 -7.66 0.13
C ALA A 59 7.84 -6.40 -0.13
N LYS A 60 7.75 -5.82 -1.33
CA LYS A 60 8.45 -4.57 -1.67
C LYS A 60 7.95 -3.40 -0.82
N MET A 61 6.64 -3.21 -0.68
CA MET A 61 6.07 -2.16 0.16
C MET A 61 6.47 -2.30 1.63
N ARG A 62 6.62 -3.53 2.13
CA ARG A 62 7.12 -3.80 3.48
C ARG A 62 8.59 -3.41 3.61
N ALA A 63 9.43 -3.77 2.64
CA ALA A 63 10.85 -3.40 2.62
C ALA A 63 11.05 -1.87 2.59
N GLU A 64 10.18 -1.16 1.86
CA GLU A 64 10.14 0.32 1.78
C GLU A 64 9.44 0.96 2.99
N GLY A 65 8.97 0.17 3.97
CA GLY A 65 8.35 0.67 5.20
C GLY A 65 6.94 1.27 5.04
N LEU A 66 6.29 1.07 3.90
CA LEU A 66 4.93 1.56 3.64
C LEU A 66 3.88 0.77 4.41
N VAL A 67 4.05 -0.56 4.48
CA VAL A 67 3.13 -1.47 5.18
C VAL A 67 3.85 -2.21 6.29
N LYS A 68 3.07 -2.65 7.28
CA LYS A 68 3.50 -3.58 8.33
C LYS A 68 2.67 -4.86 8.24
N THR A 69 3.15 -5.91 8.89
CA THR A 69 2.42 -7.18 8.96
C THR A 69 2.15 -7.62 10.38
N ARG A 70 1.03 -8.31 10.56
CA ARG A 70 0.69 -9.08 11.75
C ARG A 70 0.47 -10.53 11.32
N LYS A 71 0.93 -11.50 12.12
CA LYS A 71 0.66 -12.92 11.86
C LYS A 71 -0.38 -13.41 12.85
N GLU A 72 -1.40 -14.08 12.35
CA GLU A 72 -2.45 -14.70 13.15
C GLU A 72 -2.73 -16.11 12.61
N ALA A 73 -2.49 -17.11 13.46
CA ALA A 73 -2.44 -18.51 13.07
C ALA A 73 -1.54 -18.73 11.83
N GLN A 74 -2.14 -19.18 10.72
CA GLN A 74 -1.44 -19.44 9.45
C GLN A 74 -1.47 -18.24 8.49
N SER A 75 -2.19 -17.17 8.83
CA SER A 75 -2.42 -16.02 7.96
C SER A 75 -1.50 -14.84 8.29
N VAL A 76 -1.09 -14.12 7.25
CA VAL A 76 -0.34 -12.86 7.37
C VAL A 76 -1.23 -11.72 6.89
N TYR A 77 -1.45 -10.77 7.79
CA TYR A 77 -2.25 -9.58 7.58
C TYR A 77 -1.34 -8.37 7.36
N TYR A 78 -1.80 -7.43 6.53
CA TYR A 78 -1.10 -6.23 6.14
C TYR A 78 -1.90 -5.00 6.55
N THR A 79 -1.19 -3.94 6.93
CA THR A 79 -1.76 -2.63 7.27
C THR A 79 -0.80 -1.55 6.83
N ILE A 80 -1.31 -0.37 6.45
CA ILE A 80 -0.45 0.79 6.18
C ILE A 80 0.24 1.24 7.46
N LYS A 81 1.58 1.25 7.43
CA LYS A 81 2.45 1.68 8.53
C LYS A 81 2.75 3.18 8.44
N SER A 82 3.01 3.68 7.23
CA SER A 82 3.45 5.07 7.04
C SER A 82 2.29 6.05 7.18
N PRO A 83 2.35 7.01 8.14
CA PRO A 83 1.30 8.02 8.29
C PRO A 83 1.23 8.97 7.09
N HIS A 84 2.37 9.24 6.43
CA HIS A 84 2.41 10.03 5.20
C HIS A 84 1.74 9.30 4.04
N ALA A 85 2.04 8.01 3.86
CA ALA A 85 1.38 7.20 2.83
C ALA A 85 -0.11 7.10 3.08
N ARG A 86 -0.54 6.84 4.33
CA ARG A 86 -1.96 6.80 4.69
C ARG A 86 -2.69 8.08 4.30
N LYS A 87 -2.13 9.26 4.58
CA LYS A 87 -2.75 10.55 4.21
C LYS A 87 -2.92 10.69 2.70
N VAL A 88 -1.88 10.41 1.91
CA VAL A 88 -1.93 10.54 0.45
C VAL A 88 -2.90 9.53 -0.15
N VAL A 89 -2.84 8.28 0.27
CA VAL A 89 -3.73 7.22 -0.25
C VAL A 89 -5.17 7.48 0.17
N GLN A 90 -5.44 8.00 1.37
CA GLN A 90 -6.79 8.40 1.78
C GLN A 90 -7.34 9.47 0.84
N SER A 91 -6.58 10.52 0.54
CA SER A 91 -7.02 11.54 -0.41
C SER A 91 -7.30 10.98 -1.80
N LEU A 92 -6.47 10.06 -2.30
CA LEU A 92 -6.70 9.42 -3.58
C LEU A 92 -7.95 8.51 -3.55
N TYR A 93 -8.15 7.78 -2.45
CA TYR A 93 -9.32 6.96 -2.23
C TYR A 93 -10.60 7.81 -2.24
N ASP A 94 -10.61 8.92 -1.49
CA ASP A 94 -11.77 9.82 -1.40
C ASP A 94 -12.09 10.52 -2.74
N ILE A 95 -11.12 10.65 -3.64
CA ILE A 95 -11.32 11.31 -4.96
C ILE A 95 -11.75 10.31 -6.04
N TYR A 96 -11.19 9.09 -6.02
CA TYR A 96 -11.29 8.16 -7.15
C TYR A 96 -11.93 6.81 -6.82
N CYS A 97 -12.16 6.50 -5.54
CA CYS A 97 -12.56 5.16 -5.08
C CYS A 97 -13.72 5.15 -4.06
N SER A 98 -14.22 6.31 -3.65
CA SER A 98 -15.40 6.46 -2.78
C SER A 98 -16.71 6.23 -3.51
#